data_AF-A0A552L864-F1
#
_entry.id   AF-A0A552L864-F1
#
_cell.length_a   1.000
_cell.length_b   1.000
_cell.length_c   1.000
_cell.angle_alpha   90.00
_cell.angle_beta   90.00
_cell.angle_gamma   90.00
#
_symmetry.space_group_name_H-M   'P 1'
#
loop_
_entity.id
_entity.type
_entity.pdbx_description
1 polymer ?
#
loop_
_entity_poly.entity_id
_entity_poly.type
_entity_poly.pdbx_seq_one_letter_code
_entity_poly.pdbx_strand_id
1 'polypeptide(L)'
;VDQEITTLVIGKNDGWKQGVNLGKVNNQKFVTIPHARLIDMIMYKCRLAGISVIIQEESYTSVANFLNLEPLPVYGETTEKPVFSGKRISRGLYRTDKGIRVQSDVMGSYNILRKAFPNAFNRYGIERCVVHPRRINLSK
;
A
#
# COMPACT_ATOMS: atom_id res chain seq x y z
N VAL A 1 -22.52 4.76 -6.65
CA VAL A 1 -21.80 6.03 -6.39
C VAL A 1 -20.51 5.95 -7.17
N ASP A 2 -20.44 6.64 -8.31
CA ASP A 2 -19.18 6.83 -9.03
C ASP A 2 -18.37 7.87 -8.24
N GLN A 3 -17.17 7.49 -7.81
CA GLN A 3 -16.39 8.24 -6.82
C GLN A 3 -15.47 9.29 -7.45
N GLU A 4 -15.70 9.65 -8.72
CA GLU A 4 -14.92 10.66 -9.49
C GLU A 4 -13.40 10.55 -9.29
N ILE A 5 -12.88 9.31 -9.29
CA ILE A 5 -11.47 9.06 -9.02
C ILE A 5 -10.65 9.54 -10.22
N THR A 6 -9.87 10.60 -10.02
CA THR A 6 -9.02 11.18 -11.07
C THR A 6 -7.61 10.60 -11.09
N THR A 7 -7.15 10.03 -9.97
CA THR A 7 -5.77 9.54 -9.81
C THR A 7 -5.73 8.21 -9.07
N LEU A 8 -4.98 7.26 -9.62
CA LEU A 8 -4.68 5.97 -9.02
C LEU A 8 -3.19 5.89 -8.68
N VAL A 9 -2.86 5.49 -7.45
CA VAL A 9 -1.47 5.23 -7.03
C VAL A 9 -1.28 3.73 -6.87
N ILE A 10 -0.22 3.19 -7.48
CA ILE A 10 0.13 1.76 -7.43
C ILE A 10 1.52 1.59 -6.83
N GLY A 11 1.61 0.78 -5.77
CA GLY A 11 2.88 0.34 -5.20
C GLY A 11 3.61 -0.65 -6.11
N LYS A 12 4.90 -0.42 -6.37
CA LYS A 12 5.77 -1.35 -7.12
C LYS A 12 7.22 -1.16 -6.72
N ASN A 13 7.89 -2.28 -6.46
CA ASN A 13 9.34 -2.32 -6.26
C ASN A 13 10.00 -3.05 -7.43
N ASP A 14 11.03 -2.44 -8.01
CA ASP A 14 11.79 -3.06 -9.08
C ASP A 14 12.59 -4.25 -8.56
N GLY A 15 12.67 -5.31 -9.36
CA GLY A 15 13.40 -6.52 -8.97
C GLY A 15 12.80 -7.30 -7.80
N TRP A 16 11.65 -6.92 -7.22
CA TRP A 16 11.02 -7.58 -6.06
C TRP A 16 10.68 -9.07 -6.21
N LYS A 17 10.77 -9.61 -7.43
CA LYS A 17 10.58 -11.04 -7.75
C LYS A 17 11.91 -11.80 -7.83
N GLN A 18 13.04 -11.11 -7.86
CA GLN A 18 14.38 -11.71 -7.89
C GLN A 18 14.81 -12.07 -6.46
N GLY A 19 15.42 -13.23 -6.28
CA GLY A 19 15.97 -13.64 -4.99
C GLY A 19 14.94 -13.84 -3.86
N VAL A 20 13.65 -13.95 -4.20
CA VAL A 20 12.58 -14.11 -3.21
C VAL A 20 12.74 -15.44 -2.47
N ASN A 21 12.62 -15.43 -1.15
CA ASN A 21 12.75 -16.61 -0.30
C ASN A 21 11.44 -16.90 0.45
N LEU A 22 10.41 -17.36 -0.28
CA LEU A 22 9.10 -17.77 0.26
C LEU A 22 8.93 -19.31 0.31
N GLY A 23 10.01 -20.04 0.03
CA GLY A 23 10.01 -21.49 -0.17
C GLY A 23 9.65 -21.89 -1.61
N LYS A 24 10.11 -23.08 -2.03
CA LYS A 24 10.09 -23.55 -3.43
C LYS A 24 8.73 -23.41 -4.13
N VAL A 25 7.67 -23.93 -3.53
CA VAL A 25 6.32 -23.94 -4.12
C VAL A 25 5.74 -22.52 -4.25
N ASN A 26 5.91 -21.69 -3.23
CA ASN A 26 5.39 -20.32 -3.23
C ASN A 26 6.20 -19.42 -4.16
N ASN A 27 7.52 -19.59 -4.21
CA ASN A 27 8.38 -18.90 -5.17
C ASN A 27 7.94 -19.17 -6.60
N GLN A 28 7.69 -20.43 -6.97
CA GLN A 28 7.22 -20.76 -8.30
C GLN A 28 5.91 -20.03 -8.63
N LYS A 29 4.91 -20.12 -7.74
CA LYS A 29 3.63 -19.43 -7.93
C LYS A 29 3.80 -17.92 -8.04
N PHE A 30 4.61 -17.31 -7.18
CA PHE A 30 4.81 -15.86 -7.13
C PHE A 30 5.57 -15.33 -8.34
N VAL A 31 6.66 -16.00 -8.72
CA VAL A 31 7.49 -15.61 -9.86
C VAL A 31 6.75 -15.77 -11.20
N THR A 32 5.78 -16.67 -11.30
CA THR A 32 4.95 -16.81 -12.51
C THR A 32 3.91 -15.70 -12.67
N ILE A 33 3.47 -15.02 -11.60
CA ILE A 33 2.42 -13.97 -11.72
C ILE A 33 2.96 -12.75 -12.49
N PRO A 34 2.33 -12.36 -13.62
CA PRO A 34 2.82 -11.27 -14.47
C PRO A 34 2.44 -9.89 -13.93
N HIS A 35 2.94 -9.52 -12.75
CA HIS A 35 2.61 -8.26 -12.07
C HIS A 35 2.84 -7.00 -12.93
N ALA A 36 3.96 -6.91 -13.63
CA ALA A 36 4.25 -5.75 -14.50
C ALA A 36 3.18 -5.60 -15.59
N ARG A 37 2.86 -6.70 -16.29
CA ARG A 37 1.81 -6.71 -17.32
C ARG A 37 0.43 -6.35 -16.75
N LEU A 38 0.12 -6.79 -15.53
CA LEU A 38 -1.13 -6.41 -14.86
C LEU A 38 -1.18 -4.89 -14.64
N ILE A 39 -0.08 -4.30 -14.14
CA ILE A 39 0.02 -2.85 -13.94
C ILE A 39 -0.12 -2.11 -15.28
N ASP A 40 0.52 -2.58 -16.35
CA ASP A 40 0.41 -1.98 -17.69
C ASP A 40 -1.04 -2.00 -18.20
N MET A 41 -1.76 -3.11 -18.01
CA MET A 41 -3.17 -3.22 -18.38
C MET A 41 -4.06 -2.29 -17.56
N ILE A 42 -3.80 -2.16 -16.25
CA ILE A 42 -4.52 -1.21 -15.38
C ILE A 42 -4.25 0.23 -15.85
N MET A 43 -2.99 0.59 -16.08
CA MET A 43 -2.61 1.91 -16.60
C MET A 43 -3.31 2.24 -17.91
N TYR A 44 -3.34 1.29 -18.85
CA TYR A 44 -4.05 1.45 -20.11
C TYR A 44 -5.55 1.73 -19.89
N LYS A 45 -6.23 0.94 -19.07
CA LYS A 45 -7.66 1.13 -18.78
C LYS A 45 -7.94 2.44 -18.05
N CYS A 46 -7.11 2.82 -17.08
CA CYS A 46 -7.22 4.10 -16.38
C CYS A 46 -7.09 5.28 -17.35
N ARG A 47 -6.08 5.26 -18.24
CA ARG A 47 -5.90 6.32 -19.24
C ARG A 47 -7.10 6.48 -20.17
N LEU A 48 -7.71 5.37 -20.60
CA LEU A 48 -8.95 5.42 -21.41
C LEU A 48 -10.13 6.07 -20.67
N ALA A 49 -10.16 5.94 -19.35
CA ALA A 49 -11.17 6.55 -18.49
C ALA A 49 -10.79 7.97 -18.01
N GLY A 50 -9.67 8.54 -18.48
CA GLY A 50 -9.18 9.85 -18.03
C GLY A 50 -8.55 9.85 -16.62
N ILE A 51 -8.22 8.67 -16.07
CA ILE A 51 -7.62 8.51 -14.75
C ILE A 51 -6.09 8.48 -14.87
N SER A 52 -5.41 9.36 -14.15
CA SER A 52 -3.95 9.38 -14.05
C SER A 52 -3.42 8.25 -13.18
N VAL A 53 -2.31 7.63 -13.55
CA VAL A 53 -1.69 6.55 -12.76
C VAL A 53 -0.28 6.92 -12.34
N ILE A 54 0.00 6.83 -11.04
CA ILE A 54 1.30 7.06 -10.43
C ILE A 54 1.83 5.74 -9.90
N ILE A 55 3.04 5.38 -10.32
CA ILE A 55 3.76 4.24 -9.76
C ILE A 55 4.63 4.75 -8.61
N GLN A 56 4.51 4.13 -7.44
CA GLN A 56 5.19 4.53 -6.22
C GLN A 56 5.98 3.36 -5.64
N GLU A 57 7.20 3.62 -5.17
CA GLU A 57 8.01 2.65 -4.44
C GLU A 57 7.32 2.29 -3.11
N GLU A 58 7.28 1.00 -2.77
CA GLU A 58 6.44 0.40 -1.71
C GLU A 58 7.26 -0.10 -0.49
N SER A 59 8.49 0.36 -0.28
CA SER A 59 9.28 -0.05 0.89
C SER A 59 8.55 0.29 2.18
N TYR A 60 8.50 -0.71 3.07
CA TYR A 60 7.96 -0.65 4.43
C TYR A 60 6.46 -0.30 4.58
N THR A 61 5.72 -0.12 3.48
CA THR A 61 4.30 0.29 3.53
C THR A 61 3.39 -0.75 4.20
N SER A 62 3.76 -2.03 4.15
CA SER A 62 2.98 -3.13 4.73
C SER A 62 3.22 -3.35 6.23
N VAL A 63 4.19 -2.65 6.82
CA VAL A 63 4.56 -2.77 8.24
C VAL A 63 4.39 -1.47 9.01
N ALA A 64 4.56 -0.31 8.37
CA ALA A 64 4.40 0.99 8.98
C ALA A 64 2.97 1.25 9.48
N ASN A 65 2.86 1.85 10.66
CA ASN A 65 1.59 2.22 11.25
C ASN A 65 1.11 3.55 10.69
N PHE A 66 0.25 3.47 9.66
CA PHE A 66 -0.37 4.64 9.05
C PHE A 66 -0.99 5.60 10.07
N LEU A 67 -1.65 5.09 11.11
CA LEU A 67 -2.36 5.92 12.10
C LEU A 67 -1.43 6.83 12.92
N ASN A 68 -0.16 6.45 13.06
CA ASN A 68 0.85 7.25 13.74
C ASN A 68 1.63 8.15 12.78
N LEU A 69 1.26 8.16 11.49
CA LEU A 69 1.93 8.91 10.43
C LEU A 69 3.44 8.67 10.39
N GLU A 70 3.86 7.43 10.64
CA GLU A 70 5.28 7.07 10.71
C GLU A 70 6.01 7.38 9.38
N PRO A 71 7.32 7.74 9.44
CA PRO A 71 8.14 7.94 8.25
C PRO A 71 8.19 6.67 7.38
N LEU A 72 8.21 6.86 6.06
CA LEU A 72 8.24 5.77 5.08
C LEU A 72 9.54 5.85 4.25
N PRO A 73 10.70 5.46 4.81
CA PRO A 73 11.96 5.52 4.08
C PRO A 73 11.94 4.59 2.86
N VAL A 74 12.87 4.82 1.93
CA VAL A 74 13.13 3.91 0.82
C VAL A 74 14.19 2.90 1.27
N TYR A 75 14.00 1.62 0.94
CA TYR A 75 14.98 0.59 1.27
C TYR A 75 16.33 0.90 0.61
N GLY A 76 17.41 0.89 1.41
CA GLY A 76 18.77 1.18 0.95
C GLY A 76 19.19 2.64 1.05
N GLU A 77 18.27 3.58 1.30
CA GLU A 77 18.60 5.00 1.49
C GLU A 77 18.84 5.39 2.96
N THR A 78 18.49 4.51 3.91
CA THR A 78 18.68 4.74 5.34
C THR A 78 19.66 3.71 5.92
N THR A 79 20.62 4.18 6.71
CA THR A 79 21.64 3.36 7.37
C THR A 79 21.05 2.50 8.49
N GLU A 80 20.01 3.01 9.16
CA GLU A 80 19.32 2.33 10.25
C GLU A 80 18.06 1.63 9.77
N LYS A 81 17.80 0.45 10.33
CA LYS A 81 16.58 -0.29 10.05
C LYS A 81 15.39 0.41 10.74
N PRO A 82 14.36 0.85 9.99
CA PRO A 82 13.24 1.55 10.59
C PRO A 82 12.45 0.63 11.52
N VAL A 83 12.06 1.18 12.67
CA VAL A 83 11.22 0.51 13.66
C VAL A 83 9.82 1.11 13.59
N PHE A 84 8.82 0.25 13.38
CA PHE A 84 7.42 0.64 13.30
C PHE A 84 6.67 0.16 14.53
N SER A 85 5.73 0.96 14.99
CA SER A 85 4.97 0.72 16.22
C SER A 85 3.90 -0.37 16.07
N GLY A 86 3.39 -0.59 14.86
CA GLY A 86 2.44 -1.66 14.58
C GLY A 86 3.07 -2.89 13.92
N LYS A 87 2.28 -3.97 13.84
CA LYS A 87 2.75 -5.27 13.39
C LYS A 87 1.68 -6.02 12.62
N ARG A 88 2.08 -6.63 11.51
CA ARG A 88 1.25 -7.62 10.80
C ARG A 88 1.19 -8.91 11.62
N ILE A 89 -0.02 -9.33 12.00
CA ILE A 89 -0.24 -10.55 12.79
C ILE A 89 -0.40 -11.76 11.88
N SER A 90 -1.15 -11.61 10.79
CA SER A 90 -1.35 -12.64 9.78
C SER A 90 -1.73 -12.01 8.43
N ARG A 91 -1.94 -12.83 7.40
CA ARG A 91 -2.44 -12.34 6.10
C ARG A 91 -3.79 -11.65 6.30
N GLY A 92 -3.92 -10.42 5.83
CA GLY A 92 -5.12 -9.62 5.97
C GLY A 92 -5.31 -8.95 7.34
N LEU A 93 -4.46 -9.22 8.35
CA LEU A 93 -4.63 -8.69 9.71
C LEU A 93 -3.40 -7.94 10.22
N TYR A 94 -3.61 -6.68 10.56
CA TYR A 94 -2.64 -5.78 11.16
C TYR A 94 -3.10 -5.36 12.56
N ARG A 95 -2.15 -5.24 13.49
CA ARG A 95 -2.38 -4.73 14.85
C ARG A 95 -1.54 -3.48 15.07
N THR A 96 -2.18 -2.40 15.47
CA THR A 96 -1.50 -1.16 15.85
C THR A 96 -0.88 -1.27 17.26
N ASP A 97 -0.02 -0.34 17.60
CA ASP A 97 0.51 -0.10 18.95
C ASP A 97 -0.59 0.00 20.03
N LYS A 98 -1.71 0.65 19.69
CA LYS A 98 -2.91 0.76 20.55
C LYS A 98 -3.74 -0.52 20.64
N GLY A 99 -3.28 -1.61 20.04
CA GLY A 99 -3.99 -2.89 20.02
C GLY A 99 -5.17 -2.98 19.06
N ILE A 100 -5.40 -1.96 18.23
CA ILE A 100 -6.49 -1.93 17.26
C ILE A 100 -6.18 -2.88 16.11
N ARG A 101 -7.15 -3.72 15.75
CA ARG A 101 -7.05 -4.66 14.62
C ARG A 101 -7.68 -4.05 13.39
N VAL A 102 -6.93 -4.01 12.30
CA VAL A 102 -7.36 -3.47 11.00
C VAL A 102 -6.88 -4.37 9.87
N GLN A 103 -7.45 -4.18 8.67
CA GLN A 103 -7.02 -4.93 7.51
C GLN A 103 -5.62 -4.50 7.06
N SER A 104 -4.72 -5.46 6.82
CA SER A 104 -3.33 -5.15 6.42
C SER A 104 -3.25 -4.39 5.11
N ASP A 105 -4.14 -4.71 4.18
CA ASP A 105 -4.06 -4.19 2.82
C ASP A 105 -4.53 -2.73 2.79
N VAL A 106 -5.56 -2.37 3.56
CA VAL A 106 -5.97 -0.98 3.82
C VAL A 106 -4.83 -0.15 4.42
N MET A 107 -4.11 -0.66 5.43
CA MET A 107 -2.95 0.04 5.99
C MET A 107 -1.86 0.26 4.94
N GLY A 108 -1.57 -0.77 4.14
CA GLY A 108 -0.63 -0.68 3.02
C GLY A 108 -1.04 0.36 1.99
N SER A 109 -2.29 0.36 1.54
CA SER A 109 -2.83 1.32 0.58
C SER A 109 -2.72 2.77 1.08
N TYR A 110 -3.03 3.00 2.36
CA TYR A 110 -2.87 4.33 2.97
C TYR A 110 -1.41 4.78 3.01
N ASN A 111 -0.48 3.89 3.33
CA ASN A 111 0.95 4.21 3.32
C ASN A 111 1.49 4.46 1.91
N ILE A 112 1.07 3.70 0.90
CA ILE A 112 1.42 3.96 -0.51
C ILE A 112 0.95 5.37 -0.92
N LEU A 113 -0.30 5.71 -0.58
CA LEU A 113 -0.85 7.03 -0.88
C LEU A 113 -0.05 8.14 -0.20
N ARG A 114 0.32 7.97 1.08
CA ARG A 114 1.18 8.93 1.80
C ARG A 114 2.56 9.08 1.17
N LYS A 115 3.11 8.01 0.61
CA LYS A 115 4.43 8.07 -0.01
C LYS A 115 4.41 8.84 -1.33
N ALA A 116 3.33 8.69 -2.12
CA ALA A 116 3.10 9.50 -3.31
C ALA A 116 2.72 10.96 -2.98
N PHE A 117 1.94 11.14 -1.91
CA PHE A 117 1.43 12.44 -1.47
C PHE A 117 1.64 12.61 0.05
N PRO A 118 2.81 13.08 0.50
CA PRO A 118 3.14 13.21 1.92
C PRO A 118 2.14 14.04 2.72
N ASN A 119 1.53 15.03 2.06
CA ASN A 119 0.55 15.93 2.64
C ASN A 119 -0.91 15.44 2.51
N ALA A 120 -1.18 14.25 1.96
CA ALA A 120 -2.55 13.76 1.72
C ALA A 120 -3.46 13.73 2.94
N PHE A 121 -2.88 13.65 4.14
CA PHE A 121 -3.60 13.59 5.42
C PHE A 121 -3.21 14.70 6.38
N ASN A 122 -2.47 15.71 5.91
CA ASN A 122 -2.21 16.91 6.71
C ASN A 122 -3.45 17.81 6.71
N ARG A 123 -3.66 18.58 7.78
CA ARG A 123 -4.81 19.50 7.99
C ARG A 123 -4.95 20.59 6.90
N TYR A 124 -3.91 20.75 6.07
CA TYR A 124 -3.80 21.72 4.97
C TYR A 124 -3.59 21.09 3.59
N GLY A 125 -3.65 19.75 3.47
CA GLY A 125 -3.47 19.03 2.21
C GLY A 125 -4.77 18.60 1.54
N ILE A 126 -4.67 17.65 0.58
CA ILE A 126 -5.75 17.12 -0.28
C ILE A 126 -7.11 17.18 0.43
N GLU A 127 -8.03 17.98 -0.14
CA GLU A 127 -9.14 18.62 0.56
C GLU A 127 -10.12 17.66 1.28
N ARG A 128 -10.12 16.38 0.95
CA ARG A 128 -10.71 15.31 1.77
C ARG A 128 -10.41 13.96 1.14
N CYS A 129 -10.11 12.94 1.94
CA CYS A 129 -10.25 11.57 1.49
C CYS A 129 -11.75 11.29 1.27
N VAL A 130 -12.18 11.20 0.01
CA VAL A 130 -13.60 11.10 -0.40
C VAL A 130 -14.22 9.77 0.05
N VAL A 131 -13.43 8.69 0.10
CA VAL A 131 -13.88 7.35 0.49
C VAL A 131 -12.94 6.76 1.53
N HIS A 132 -13.50 6.44 2.70
CA HIS A 132 -12.82 5.66 3.72
C HIS A 132 -13.32 4.21 3.69
N PRO A 133 -12.43 3.21 3.76
CA PRO A 133 -12.83 1.83 3.97
C PRO A 133 -13.72 1.72 5.21
N ARG A 134 -14.94 1.18 5.05
CA ARG A 134 -15.85 0.99 6.17
C ARG A 134 -15.48 -0.28 6.92
N ARG A 135 -15.33 -0.19 8.25
CA ARG A 135 -15.25 -1.37 9.10
C ARG A 135 -16.67 -1.96 9.22
N ILE A 136 -16.84 -3.17 8.70
CA ILE A 136 -18.09 -3.93 8.83
C ILE A 136 -17.89 -4.97 9.93
N ASN A 137 -18.66 -4.84 11.01
CA ASN A 137 -18.80 -5.92 11.99
C ASN A 137 -19.91 -6.85 11.50
N LEU A 138 -19.58 -8.12 11.23
CA LEU A 138 -20.54 -9.14 10.80
C LEU A 138 -21.27 -9.81 11.98
N SER A 139 -21.04 -9.34 13.21
CA SER A 139 -21.81 -9.77 14.37
C SER A 139 -23.22 -9.16 14.30
N LYS A 140 -24.23 -10.02 14.31
CA LYS A 140 -25.63 -9.66 14.61
C LYS A 140 -25.72 -8.93 15.96
#